data_AF-A0A7J2MNL0-F1
#
_entry.id   AF-A0A7J2MNL0-F1
#
_cell.length_a   1.000
_cell.length_b   1.000
_cell.length_c   1.000
_cell.angle_alpha   90.00
_cell.angle_beta   90.00
_cell.angle_gamma   90.00
#
_symmetry.space_group_name_H-M   'P 1'
#
loop_
_entity.id
_entity.type
_entity.pdbx_description
1 polymer ?
#
loop_
_entity_poly.entity_id
_entity_poly.type
_entity_poly.pdbx_seq_one_letter_code
_entity_poly.pdbx_strand_id
1 'polypeptide(L)'
;KTDFMKFYNEHQKYYNEYYDFLYENTAIKEIPSLFSEFFGFSMNEMHIESSYLYIPCKNHAIWEGEGKSVIGYFINNGFSNHLNEDELNRDAYIFYFNRLMLHEFGHATADMLENHGKMFDTFSYILDPARNVTGGSVITIDHTYIAVFEAWGLDQIHGEPWGELLISQYCAGGFHICPYIYELIKTNYMSNRDMYPTFDEYIPHLCTTLEEIVTPYTTKEYYEATIYTSLTRFYSRGSNILIIYGTQNPDPTGTEHDKEFAEVIASYFFGSLYNVAIKKDTDVTEDDLSQYNFILIGGPVSNKITEELNENLPIKFEKENEKWGIVHNLPQDTLVFSGFYYKLVKSIEKERYEDPNIGVMEAFHNPYNEEKYGVLIAGNAREGTANSISVSLIFRFLFSYQIGDNERVYEQGFYVIR
;
A
#
# COMPACT_ATOMS: atom_id res chain seq x y z
N LYS A 1 -43.14 1.03 -3.28
CA LYS A 1 -42.84 -0.38 -3.64
C LYS A 1 -42.03 -0.32 -4.92
N THR A 2 -40.77 -0.71 -4.88
CA THR A 2 -39.91 -0.75 -6.07
C THR A 2 -40.23 -2.01 -6.87
N ASP A 3 -40.20 -1.91 -8.20
CA ASP A 3 -40.33 -3.06 -9.10
C ASP A 3 -38.92 -3.51 -9.49
N PHE A 4 -38.35 -4.38 -8.65
CA PHE A 4 -36.98 -4.86 -8.82
C PHE A 4 -36.80 -5.60 -10.16
N MET A 5 -37.78 -6.41 -10.57
CA MET A 5 -37.68 -7.17 -11.82
C MET A 5 -37.67 -6.26 -13.04
N LYS A 6 -38.49 -5.20 -13.02
CA LYS A 6 -38.44 -4.17 -14.06
C LYS A 6 -37.07 -3.48 -14.09
N PHE A 7 -36.55 -3.04 -12.93
CA PHE A 7 -35.22 -2.44 -12.85
C PHE A 7 -34.12 -3.37 -13.36
N TYR A 8 -34.10 -4.63 -12.92
CA TYR A 8 -33.11 -5.62 -13.36
C TYR A 8 -33.15 -5.83 -14.88
N ASN A 9 -34.34 -6.03 -15.44
CA ASN A 9 -34.49 -6.23 -16.88
C ASN A 9 -34.06 -5.00 -17.69
N GLU A 10 -34.34 -3.78 -17.20
CA GLU A 10 -33.89 -2.54 -17.83
C GLU A 10 -32.36 -2.37 -17.84
N HIS A 11 -31.64 -3.00 -16.91
CA HIS A 11 -30.18 -2.91 -16.76
C HIS A 11 -29.43 -4.20 -17.14
N GLN A 12 -30.13 -5.23 -17.63
CA GLN A 12 -29.56 -6.56 -17.88
C GLN A 12 -28.37 -6.54 -18.84
N LYS A 13 -28.48 -5.78 -19.94
CA LYS A 13 -27.39 -5.65 -20.92
C LYS A 13 -26.11 -5.18 -20.25
N TYR A 14 -26.24 -4.17 -19.40
CA TYR A 14 -25.13 -3.55 -18.72
C TYR A 14 -24.50 -4.52 -17.69
N TYR A 15 -25.31 -5.31 -16.95
CA TYR A 15 -24.77 -6.37 -16.08
C TYR A 15 -24.00 -7.43 -16.87
N ASN A 16 -24.53 -7.87 -18.01
CA ASN A 16 -23.87 -8.86 -18.85
C ASN A 16 -22.52 -8.32 -19.38
N GLU A 17 -22.47 -7.09 -19.89
CA GLU A 17 -21.22 -6.47 -20.34
C GLU A 17 -20.17 -6.40 -19.22
N TYR A 18 -20.59 -6.12 -17.99
CA TYR A 18 -19.71 -6.12 -16.83
C TYR A 18 -19.20 -7.52 -16.47
N TYR A 19 -20.09 -8.52 -16.42
CA TYR A 19 -19.68 -9.90 -16.14
C TYR A 19 -18.78 -10.46 -17.24
N ASP A 20 -19.08 -10.18 -18.51
CA ASP A 20 -18.24 -10.56 -19.64
C ASP A 20 -16.85 -9.92 -19.49
N PHE A 21 -16.78 -8.62 -19.17
CA PHE A 21 -15.52 -7.93 -18.89
C PHE A 21 -14.72 -8.63 -17.78
N LEU A 22 -15.33 -8.88 -16.62
CA LEU A 22 -14.63 -9.55 -15.52
C LEU A 22 -14.15 -10.94 -15.95
N TYR A 23 -15.02 -11.71 -16.59
CA TYR A 23 -14.72 -13.07 -17.01
C TYR A 23 -13.63 -13.17 -18.08
N GLU A 24 -13.48 -12.15 -18.92
CA GLU A 24 -12.47 -12.10 -19.97
C GLU A 24 -11.14 -11.52 -19.49
N ASN A 25 -11.14 -10.64 -18.48
CA ASN A 25 -9.99 -9.79 -18.17
C ASN A 25 -9.41 -10.00 -16.77
N THR A 26 -10.08 -10.74 -15.89
CA THR A 26 -9.65 -10.96 -14.51
C THR A 26 -9.36 -12.44 -14.27
N ALA A 27 -8.74 -12.74 -13.12
CA ALA A 27 -8.35 -14.08 -12.71
C ALA A 27 -9.51 -14.91 -12.12
N ILE A 28 -10.75 -14.54 -12.43
CA ILE A 28 -11.97 -15.10 -11.83
C ILE A 28 -12.05 -16.63 -11.99
N LYS A 29 -11.47 -17.19 -13.06
CA LYS A 29 -11.52 -18.63 -13.37
C LYS A 29 -10.46 -19.40 -12.58
N GLU A 30 -9.39 -18.71 -12.23
CA GLU A 30 -8.22 -19.23 -11.54
C GLU A 30 -8.45 -19.24 -10.02
N ILE A 31 -9.25 -18.31 -9.48
CA ILE A 31 -9.48 -18.17 -8.03
C ILE A 31 -9.88 -19.50 -7.35
N PRO A 32 -10.84 -20.31 -7.85
CA PRO A 32 -11.17 -21.59 -7.21
C PRO A 32 -9.99 -22.56 -7.12
N SER A 33 -9.14 -22.62 -8.16
CA SER A 33 -7.94 -23.45 -8.14
C SER A 33 -6.87 -22.91 -7.19
N LEU A 34 -6.65 -21.60 -7.17
CA LEU A 34 -5.70 -20.95 -6.27
C LEU A 34 -6.10 -21.12 -4.81
N PHE A 35 -7.40 -20.94 -4.51
CA PHE A 35 -7.96 -21.21 -3.19
C PHE A 35 -7.72 -22.67 -2.79
N SER A 36 -8.02 -23.60 -3.70
CA SER A 36 -7.89 -25.02 -3.39
C SER A 36 -6.45 -25.46 -3.19
N GLU A 37 -5.56 -24.92 -4.02
CA GLU A 37 -4.13 -25.12 -3.90
C GLU A 37 -3.64 -24.57 -2.56
N PHE A 38 -3.91 -23.31 -2.23
CA PHE A 38 -3.40 -22.71 -1.01
C PHE A 38 -3.98 -23.34 0.26
N PHE A 39 -5.30 -23.53 0.36
CA PHE A 39 -5.91 -23.96 1.62
C PHE A 39 -5.99 -25.48 1.77
N GLY A 40 -5.93 -26.25 0.68
CA GLY A 40 -6.07 -27.70 0.69
C GLY A 40 -7.53 -28.19 0.71
N PHE A 41 -8.50 -27.31 0.48
CA PHE A 41 -9.93 -27.62 0.33
C PHE A 41 -10.39 -27.40 -1.11
N SER A 42 -11.26 -28.24 -1.66
CA SER A 42 -11.79 -28.04 -3.01
C SER A 42 -12.93 -27.02 -3.00
N MET A 43 -12.75 -25.91 -3.71
CA MET A 43 -13.85 -25.01 -4.06
C MET A 43 -14.56 -25.54 -5.30
N ASN A 44 -15.69 -26.21 -5.10
CA ASN A 44 -16.40 -26.91 -6.17
C ASN A 44 -17.32 -25.98 -6.97
N GLU A 45 -17.75 -24.88 -6.35
CA GLU A 45 -18.59 -23.86 -6.97
C GLU A 45 -18.23 -22.48 -6.43
N MET A 46 -18.31 -21.47 -7.29
CA MET A 46 -18.10 -20.07 -6.92
C MET A 46 -19.20 -19.22 -7.56
N HIS A 47 -19.93 -18.50 -6.72
CA HIS A 47 -20.94 -17.52 -7.11
C HIS A 47 -20.40 -16.11 -6.90
N ILE A 48 -20.69 -15.22 -7.85
CA ILE A 48 -20.30 -13.82 -7.78
C ILE A 48 -21.55 -12.97 -7.90
N GLU A 49 -21.80 -12.20 -6.86
CA GLU A 49 -22.94 -11.30 -6.76
C GLU A 49 -22.44 -9.87 -6.84
N SER A 50 -22.64 -9.23 -7.99
CA SER A 50 -22.33 -7.81 -8.14
C SER A 50 -23.57 -6.98 -7.85
N SER A 51 -23.47 -6.11 -6.84
CA SER A 51 -24.59 -5.32 -6.36
C SER A 51 -24.49 -3.86 -6.78
N TYR A 52 -25.56 -3.35 -7.39
CA TYR A 52 -25.76 -1.94 -7.74
C TYR A 52 -26.33 -1.12 -6.56
N LEU A 53 -25.94 -1.47 -5.34
CA LEU A 53 -26.45 -0.78 -4.17
C LEU A 53 -25.76 0.58 -4.00
N TYR A 54 -26.58 1.63 -3.96
CA TYR A 54 -26.22 2.96 -3.44
C TYR A 54 -25.92 2.95 -1.93
N ILE A 55 -26.14 1.81 -1.27
CA ILE A 55 -25.84 1.60 0.15
C ILE A 55 -24.45 0.96 0.21
N PRO A 56 -23.52 1.52 1.01
CA PRO A 56 -22.17 0.96 1.15
C PRO A 56 -22.22 -0.34 1.95
N CYS A 57 -22.65 -1.43 1.32
CA CYS A 57 -22.26 -2.75 1.77
C CYS A 57 -20.77 -2.90 1.45
N LYS A 58 -19.98 -3.48 2.35
CA LYS A 58 -18.57 -3.76 2.08
C LYS A 58 -18.46 -4.98 1.16
N ASN A 59 -17.40 -5.05 0.38
CA ASN A 59 -17.02 -6.30 -0.27
C ASN A 59 -16.84 -7.35 0.82
N HIS A 60 -17.30 -8.57 0.55
CA HIS A 60 -17.14 -9.70 1.45
C HIS A 60 -17.27 -10.99 0.67
N ALA A 61 -16.73 -12.06 1.24
CA ALA A 61 -16.98 -13.40 0.76
C ALA A 61 -17.47 -14.33 1.87
N ILE A 62 -18.24 -15.33 1.48
CA ILE A 62 -18.87 -16.32 2.37
C ILE A 62 -18.61 -17.71 1.81
N TRP A 63 -18.40 -18.66 2.72
CA TRP A 63 -18.19 -20.07 2.40
C TRP A 63 -19.34 -20.90 2.95
N GLU A 64 -19.89 -21.80 2.14
CA GLU A 64 -20.84 -22.82 2.61
C GLU A 64 -20.31 -24.22 2.26
N GLY A 65 -20.34 -25.15 3.23
CA GLY A 65 -19.96 -26.54 2.99
C GLY A 65 -19.59 -27.34 4.24
N GLU A 66 -19.56 -28.67 4.10
CA GLU A 66 -19.02 -29.58 5.11
C GLU A 66 -17.77 -30.31 4.55
N GLY A 67 -16.69 -30.34 5.33
CA GLY A 67 -15.48 -31.10 4.99
C GLY A 67 -14.59 -30.41 3.93
N LYS A 68 -14.13 -31.16 2.92
CA LYS A 68 -13.16 -30.69 1.92
C LYS A 68 -13.80 -30.00 0.70
N SER A 69 -15.08 -29.70 0.74
CA SER A 69 -15.85 -29.12 -0.37
C SER A 69 -16.51 -27.84 0.09
N VAL A 70 -16.23 -26.72 -0.57
CA VAL A 70 -16.84 -25.42 -0.27
C VAL A 70 -17.47 -24.79 -1.51
N ILE A 71 -18.55 -24.05 -1.28
CA ILE A 71 -19.17 -23.11 -2.22
C ILE A 71 -18.74 -21.71 -1.77
N GLY A 72 -18.10 -20.95 -2.66
CA GLY A 72 -17.71 -19.58 -2.42
C GLY A 72 -18.73 -18.59 -2.94
N TYR A 73 -19.06 -17.57 -2.16
CA TYR A 73 -19.86 -16.42 -2.57
C TYR A 73 -19.01 -15.18 -2.46
N PHE A 74 -18.87 -14.39 -3.53
CA PHE A 74 -18.20 -13.09 -3.50
C PHE A 74 -19.20 -11.99 -3.81
N ILE A 75 -19.38 -11.06 -2.88
CA ILE A 75 -20.33 -9.96 -2.99
C ILE A 75 -19.55 -8.67 -3.22
N ASN A 76 -19.66 -8.12 -4.43
CA ASN A 76 -18.97 -6.90 -4.84
C ASN A 76 -19.91 -5.68 -4.78
N ASN A 77 -19.48 -4.63 -4.09
CA ASN A 77 -20.14 -3.35 -3.94
C ASN A 77 -19.21 -2.23 -4.44
N GLY A 78 -19.77 -1.30 -5.20
CA GLY A 78 -19.00 -0.19 -5.76
C GLY A 78 -18.86 -0.34 -7.25
N PHE A 79 -19.96 -0.09 -7.94
CA PHE A 79 -19.90 0.28 -9.34
C PHE A 79 -19.78 1.81 -9.45
N SER A 80 -18.63 2.29 -9.90
CA SER A 80 -18.50 3.61 -10.53
C SER A 80 -18.03 3.41 -11.97
N ASN A 81 -18.51 4.27 -12.86
CA ASN A 81 -18.53 4.19 -14.33
C ASN A 81 -17.16 4.06 -15.06
N HIS A 82 -16.27 3.16 -14.69
CA HIS A 82 -14.91 3.08 -15.25
C HIS A 82 -14.78 2.29 -16.56
N LEU A 83 -15.86 1.69 -17.08
CA LEU A 83 -15.82 1.04 -18.42
C LEU A 83 -15.67 2.06 -19.58
N ASN A 84 -15.73 3.37 -19.30
CA ASN A 84 -15.61 4.45 -20.29
C ASN A 84 -14.32 5.28 -20.17
N GLU A 85 -13.35 4.89 -19.35
CA GLU A 85 -12.08 5.62 -19.18
C GLU A 85 -10.88 4.86 -19.78
N ASP A 86 -9.79 5.59 -20.03
CA ASP A 86 -8.58 5.19 -20.75
C ASP A 86 -8.01 3.81 -20.34
N GLU A 87 -7.29 3.14 -21.25
CA GLU A 87 -6.73 1.78 -21.06
C GLU A 87 -5.92 1.63 -19.74
N LEU A 88 -5.27 2.68 -19.25
CA LEU A 88 -4.54 2.70 -17.98
C LEU A 88 -5.44 2.47 -16.76
N ASN A 89 -6.66 3.00 -16.76
CA ASN A 89 -7.64 2.74 -15.69
C ASN A 89 -8.12 1.29 -15.72
N ARG A 90 -8.09 0.64 -16.88
CA ARG A 90 -8.50 -0.76 -17.04
C ARG A 90 -7.53 -1.73 -16.38
N ASP A 91 -6.22 -1.62 -16.62
CA ASP A 91 -5.23 -2.54 -16.03
C ASP A 91 -5.14 -2.38 -14.51
N ALA A 92 -5.19 -1.14 -14.03
CA ALA A 92 -5.27 -0.84 -12.60
C ALA A 92 -6.52 -1.49 -11.97
N TYR A 93 -7.65 -1.41 -12.66
CA TYR A 93 -8.92 -1.99 -12.21
C TYR A 93 -8.86 -3.52 -12.18
N ILE A 94 -8.31 -4.15 -13.21
CA ILE A 94 -8.13 -5.61 -13.28
C ILE A 94 -7.27 -6.08 -12.10
N PHE A 95 -6.12 -5.43 -11.87
CA PHE A 95 -5.25 -5.74 -10.74
C PHE A 95 -5.99 -5.58 -9.41
N TYR A 96 -6.68 -4.45 -9.21
CA TYR A 96 -7.45 -4.19 -8.00
C TYR A 96 -8.54 -5.24 -7.77
N PHE A 97 -9.24 -5.65 -8.83
CA PHE A 97 -10.30 -6.65 -8.74
C PHE A 97 -9.75 -8.03 -8.36
N ASN A 98 -8.67 -8.47 -9.01
CA ASN A 98 -7.99 -9.73 -8.67
C ASN A 98 -7.54 -9.74 -7.21
N ARG A 99 -6.89 -8.65 -6.79
CA ARG A 99 -6.44 -8.45 -5.41
C ARG A 99 -7.61 -8.51 -4.43
N LEU A 100 -8.70 -7.80 -4.73
CA LEU A 100 -9.90 -7.76 -3.89
C LEU A 100 -10.53 -9.14 -3.74
N MET A 101 -10.66 -9.91 -4.82
CA MET A 101 -11.13 -11.29 -4.73
C MET A 101 -10.22 -12.09 -3.80
N LEU A 102 -8.92 -12.11 -4.04
CA LEU A 102 -7.98 -12.82 -3.19
C LEU A 102 -8.06 -12.37 -1.72
N HIS A 103 -8.24 -11.09 -1.46
CA HIS A 103 -8.43 -10.56 -0.11
C HIS A 103 -9.66 -11.16 0.57
N GLU A 104 -10.83 -11.06 -0.09
CA GLU A 104 -12.08 -11.55 0.50
C GLU A 104 -12.06 -13.08 0.64
N PHE A 105 -11.50 -13.80 -0.34
CA PHE A 105 -11.27 -15.24 -0.24
C PHE A 105 -10.23 -15.63 0.83
N GLY A 106 -9.30 -14.73 1.13
CA GLY A 106 -8.34 -14.89 2.20
C GLY A 106 -8.98 -14.91 3.58
N HIS A 107 -10.17 -14.35 3.79
CA HIS A 107 -10.86 -14.42 5.08
C HIS A 107 -11.13 -15.85 5.57
N ALA A 108 -11.06 -16.87 4.69
CA ALA A 108 -11.03 -18.28 5.10
C ALA A 108 -9.88 -18.59 6.09
N THR A 109 -8.78 -17.84 6.07
CA THR A 109 -7.75 -17.96 7.11
C THR A 109 -8.32 -17.70 8.48
N ALA A 110 -9.17 -16.67 8.66
CA ALA A 110 -9.69 -16.28 9.96
C ALA A 110 -10.46 -17.44 10.64
N ASP A 111 -11.32 -18.12 9.89
CA ASP A 111 -12.06 -19.29 10.37
C ASP A 111 -11.11 -20.43 10.79
N MET A 112 -10.02 -20.64 10.06
CA MET A 112 -9.00 -21.64 10.43
C MET A 112 -8.23 -21.21 11.69
N LEU A 113 -7.95 -19.91 11.85
CA LEU A 113 -7.30 -19.42 13.07
C LEU A 113 -8.17 -19.68 14.31
N GLU A 114 -9.49 -19.60 14.20
CA GLU A 114 -10.40 -19.90 15.32
C GLU A 114 -10.25 -21.34 15.83
N ASN A 115 -9.97 -22.31 14.96
CA ASN A 115 -9.72 -23.71 15.35
C ASN A 115 -8.53 -23.85 16.31
N HIS A 116 -7.57 -22.91 16.26
CA HIS A 116 -6.40 -22.88 17.12
C HIS A 116 -6.41 -21.70 18.11
N GLY A 117 -7.58 -21.12 18.42
CA GLY A 117 -7.73 -19.81 19.08
C GLY A 117 -6.83 -19.54 20.30
N LYS A 118 -6.58 -20.52 21.18
CA LYS A 118 -5.66 -20.34 22.33
C LYS A 118 -4.20 -20.11 21.92
N MET A 119 -3.77 -20.74 20.84
CA MET A 119 -2.43 -20.57 20.28
C MET A 119 -2.33 -19.16 19.72
N PHE A 120 -3.32 -18.69 18.96
CA PHE A 120 -3.29 -17.36 18.35
C PHE A 120 -3.39 -16.19 19.31
N ASP A 121 -4.18 -16.30 20.38
CA ASP A 121 -4.25 -15.27 21.42
C ASP A 121 -2.85 -14.97 21.99
N THR A 122 -2.00 -16.00 22.09
CA THR A 122 -0.63 -15.84 22.58
C THR A 122 0.31 -15.13 21.61
N PHE A 123 -0.02 -14.99 20.32
CA PHE A 123 0.79 -14.26 19.33
C PHE A 123 0.29 -12.84 19.06
N SER A 124 -0.86 -12.47 19.63
CA SER A 124 -1.45 -11.15 19.41
C SER A 124 -0.51 -10.00 19.76
N TYR A 125 0.42 -10.22 20.70
CA TYR A 125 1.42 -9.23 21.15
C TYR A 125 2.36 -8.78 20.03
N ILE A 126 2.59 -9.63 19.01
CA ILE A 126 3.50 -9.31 17.90
C ILE A 126 3.08 -8.01 17.22
N LEU A 127 1.76 -7.76 17.16
CA LEU A 127 1.19 -6.59 16.50
C LEU A 127 1.01 -5.38 17.43
N ASP A 128 1.28 -5.52 18.74
CA ASP A 128 1.04 -4.45 19.71
C ASP A 128 1.84 -3.18 19.41
N PRO A 129 3.14 -3.23 19.02
CA PRO A 129 3.86 -2.02 18.62
C PRO A 129 3.13 -1.27 17.48
N ALA A 130 2.64 -1.99 16.48
CA ALA A 130 1.94 -1.40 15.35
C ALA A 130 0.54 -0.86 15.73
N ARG A 131 -0.19 -1.56 16.61
CA ARG A 131 -1.50 -1.11 17.11
C ARG A 131 -1.39 0.15 17.95
N ASN A 132 -0.37 0.24 18.80
CA ASN A 132 -0.11 1.41 19.63
C ASN A 132 0.20 2.65 18.78
N VAL A 133 0.85 2.45 17.63
CA VAL A 133 1.18 3.53 16.68
C VAL A 133 -0.06 3.94 15.85
N THR A 134 -0.85 2.99 15.37
CA THR A 134 -1.96 3.25 14.42
C THR A 134 -3.33 3.47 15.05
N GLY A 135 -3.48 3.35 16.37
CA GLY A 135 -4.77 3.48 17.06
C GLY A 135 -5.64 2.22 17.04
N GLY A 136 -5.07 1.07 16.67
CA GLY A 136 -5.52 -0.27 17.05
C GLY A 136 -6.69 -0.91 16.28
N SER A 137 -7.42 -0.20 15.40
CA SER A 137 -8.65 -0.76 14.82
C SER A 137 -8.49 -1.54 13.50
N VAL A 138 -7.35 -1.43 12.80
CA VAL A 138 -7.16 -2.02 11.46
C VAL A 138 -6.10 -3.14 11.45
N ILE A 139 -5.21 -3.18 12.44
CA ILE A 139 -4.11 -4.16 12.50
C ILE A 139 -4.55 -5.35 13.34
N THR A 140 -5.05 -6.37 12.66
CA THR A 140 -5.50 -7.62 13.28
C THR A 140 -4.63 -8.79 12.85
N ILE A 141 -4.66 -9.84 13.67
CA ILE A 141 -3.83 -11.03 13.45
C ILE A 141 -4.28 -11.79 12.21
N ASP A 142 -5.59 -11.91 12.00
CA ASP A 142 -6.20 -12.50 10.81
C ASP A 142 -5.76 -11.80 9.52
N HIS A 143 -5.76 -10.46 9.49
CA HIS A 143 -5.32 -9.70 8.32
C HIS A 143 -3.85 -9.93 7.94
N THR A 144 -3.03 -10.37 8.90
CA THR A 144 -1.63 -10.76 8.63
C THR A 144 -1.57 -12.03 7.76
N TYR A 145 -2.48 -12.98 7.97
CA TYR A 145 -2.53 -14.22 7.18
C TYR A 145 -3.29 -14.06 5.86
N ILE A 146 -4.35 -13.23 5.86
CA ILE A 146 -5.08 -12.85 4.64
C ILE A 146 -4.11 -12.25 3.62
N ALA A 147 -3.28 -11.30 4.06
CA ALA A 147 -2.29 -10.63 3.21
C ALA A 147 -1.31 -11.60 2.53
N VAL A 148 -1.01 -12.72 3.18
CA VAL A 148 -0.07 -13.73 2.69
C VAL A 148 -0.71 -14.61 1.61
N PHE A 149 -1.96 -15.01 1.77
CA PHE A 149 -2.71 -15.67 0.69
C PHE A 149 -2.87 -14.73 -0.51
N GLU A 150 -3.22 -13.47 -0.25
CA GLU A 150 -3.36 -12.43 -1.27
C GLU A 150 -2.07 -12.25 -2.07
N ALA A 151 -0.93 -12.15 -1.38
CA ALA A 151 0.37 -12.01 -2.02
C ALA A 151 0.78 -13.24 -2.83
N TRP A 152 0.58 -14.44 -2.29
CA TRP A 152 0.88 -15.67 -3.00
C TRP A 152 0.01 -15.81 -4.25
N GLY A 153 -1.28 -15.50 -4.16
CA GLY A 153 -2.20 -15.54 -5.29
C GLY A 153 -1.84 -14.52 -6.38
N LEU A 154 -1.42 -13.31 -6.01
CA LEU A 154 -0.94 -12.32 -6.98
C LEU A 154 0.31 -12.79 -7.73
N ASP A 155 1.26 -13.45 -7.05
CA ASP A 155 2.41 -14.08 -7.71
C ASP A 155 1.97 -15.15 -8.70
N GLN A 156 0.92 -15.92 -8.41
CA GLN A 156 0.41 -16.93 -9.36
C GLN A 156 -0.27 -16.30 -10.58
N ILE A 157 -0.99 -15.19 -10.39
CA ILE A 157 -1.75 -14.53 -11.46
C ILE A 157 -0.85 -13.67 -12.34
N HIS A 158 0.03 -12.89 -11.73
CA HIS A 158 0.80 -11.84 -12.41
C HIS A 158 2.31 -12.14 -12.48
N GLY A 159 2.77 -13.21 -11.84
CA GLY A 159 4.19 -13.56 -11.71
C GLY A 159 4.87 -12.86 -10.54
N GLU A 160 6.05 -13.35 -10.17
CA GLU A 160 6.92 -12.59 -9.25
C GLU A 160 7.37 -11.27 -9.92
N PRO A 161 7.50 -10.15 -9.18
CA PRO A 161 7.53 -10.04 -7.72
C PRO A 161 6.26 -9.38 -7.11
N TRP A 162 5.07 -9.61 -7.68
CA TRP A 162 3.84 -8.90 -7.27
C TRP A 162 3.43 -9.15 -5.82
N GLY A 163 3.61 -10.37 -5.32
CA GLY A 163 3.33 -10.70 -3.93
C GLY A 163 4.28 -9.99 -2.96
N GLU A 164 5.56 -9.86 -3.31
CA GLU A 164 6.54 -9.15 -2.47
C GLU A 164 6.26 -7.64 -2.41
N LEU A 165 5.82 -7.04 -3.53
CA LEU A 165 5.34 -5.65 -3.53
C LEU A 165 4.17 -5.49 -2.56
N LEU A 166 3.17 -6.36 -2.66
CA LEU A 166 1.98 -6.29 -1.80
C LEU A 166 2.35 -6.43 -0.32
N ILE A 167 3.16 -7.44 0.02
CA ILE A 167 3.61 -7.67 1.39
C ILE A 167 4.43 -6.49 1.91
N SER A 168 5.18 -5.83 1.04
CA SER A 168 5.92 -4.63 1.42
C SER A 168 4.99 -3.46 1.75
N GLN A 169 3.89 -3.30 1.02
CA GLN A 169 2.84 -2.32 1.34
C GLN A 169 2.14 -2.65 2.67
N TYR A 170 1.82 -3.91 2.93
CA TYR A 170 1.29 -4.33 4.24
C TYR A 170 2.27 -4.04 5.37
N CYS A 171 3.55 -4.37 5.18
CA CYS A 171 4.61 -4.04 6.12
C CYS A 171 4.63 -2.53 6.40
N ALA A 172 4.68 -1.68 5.37
CA ALA A 172 4.65 -0.23 5.51
C ALA A 172 3.42 0.31 6.27
N GLY A 173 2.31 -0.44 6.28
CA GLY A 173 1.08 -0.14 7.02
C GLY A 173 1.06 -0.63 8.48
N GLY A 174 2.10 -1.34 8.94
CA GLY A 174 2.22 -1.84 10.30
C GLY A 174 2.26 -3.37 10.43
N PHE A 175 1.96 -4.11 9.36
CA PHE A 175 2.00 -5.58 9.35
C PHE A 175 3.43 -6.12 9.14
N HIS A 176 4.35 -5.66 9.98
CA HIS A 176 5.79 -5.90 9.91
C HIS A 176 6.23 -7.39 9.95
N ILE A 177 5.35 -8.30 10.37
CA ILE A 177 5.62 -9.74 10.38
C ILE A 177 5.24 -10.43 9.06
N CYS A 178 4.42 -9.79 8.21
CA CYS A 178 3.97 -10.35 6.92
C CYS A 178 5.14 -10.78 6.00
N PRO A 179 6.24 -10.02 5.84
CA PRO A 179 7.38 -10.46 5.04
C PRO A 179 7.90 -11.83 5.46
N TYR A 180 8.05 -12.06 6.76
CA TYR A 180 8.55 -13.33 7.28
C TYR A 180 7.58 -14.48 7.06
N ILE A 181 6.29 -14.26 7.32
CA ILE A 181 5.26 -15.29 7.11
C ILE A 181 5.16 -15.65 5.63
N TYR A 182 5.21 -14.66 4.75
CA TYR A 182 5.16 -14.88 3.30
C TYR A 182 6.34 -15.74 2.80
N GLU A 183 7.55 -15.46 3.28
CA GLU A 183 8.72 -16.30 2.98
C GLU A 183 8.56 -17.74 3.50
N LEU A 184 8.02 -17.92 4.72
CA LEU A 184 7.71 -19.27 5.24
C LEU A 184 6.67 -20.00 4.39
N ILE A 185 5.67 -19.28 3.86
CA ILE A 185 4.70 -19.89 2.97
C ILE A 185 5.36 -20.39 1.70
N LYS A 186 6.19 -19.57 1.04
CA LYS A 186 6.88 -19.95 -0.20
C LYS A 186 7.86 -21.10 0.02
N THR A 187 8.72 -20.97 1.03
CA THR A 187 9.87 -21.86 1.23
C THR A 187 9.57 -23.11 2.05
N ASN A 188 8.52 -23.07 2.89
CA ASN A 188 8.18 -24.18 3.77
C ASN A 188 6.79 -24.75 3.45
N TYR A 189 5.71 -23.98 3.61
CA TYR A 189 4.35 -24.52 3.44
C TYR A 189 4.10 -25.09 2.03
N MET A 190 4.24 -24.23 1.00
CA MET A 190 3.97 -24.61 -0.39
C MET A 190 4.94 -25.68 -0.90
N SER A 191 6.16 -25.73 -0.36
CA SER A 191 7.18 -26.71 -0.72
C SER A 191 7.04 -28.05 0.01
N ASN A 192 6.24 -28.13 1.09
CA ASN A 192 6.10 -29.33 1.94
C ASN A 192 4.64 -29.76 2.10
N ARG A 193 3.85 -29.69 1.02
CA ARG A 193 2.41 -30.04 1.03
C ARG A 193 2.11 -31.50 1.36
N ASP A 194 3.09 -32.40 1.20
CA ASP A 194 2.97 -33.79 1.67
C ASP A 194 2.97 -33.89 3.20
N MET A 195 3.62 -32.94 3.88
CA MET A 195 3.67 -32.84 5.35
C MET A 195 2.53 -31.97 5.89
N TYR A 196 2.18 -30.91 5.15
CA TYR A 196 1.08 -29.99 5.47
C TYR A 196 0.04 -29.93 4.33
N PRO A 197 -0.81 -30.96 4.20
CA PRO A 197 -1.87 -31.00 3.20
C PRO A 197 -2.80 -29.78 3.19
N THR A 198 -3.08 -29.19 4.34
CA THR A 198 -3.93 -27.99 4.48
C THR A 198 -3.21 -26.86 5.21
N PHE A 199 -3.69 -25.64 5.02
CA PHE A 199 -3.14 -24.48 5.73
C PHE A 199 -3.42 -24.57 7.24
N ASP A 200 -4.58 -25.11 7.62
CA ASP A 200 -4.97 -25.42 9.00
C ASP A 200 -3.94 -26.37 9.68
N GLU A 201 -3.45 -27.38 8.98
CA GLU A 201 -2.41 -28.29 9.48
C GLU A 201 -1.02 -27.63 9.59
N TYR A 202 -0.77 -26.56 8.82
CA TYR A 202 0.48 -25.82 8.85
C TYR A 202 0.56 -24.79 9.98
N ILE A 203 -0.59 -24.24 10.39
CA ILE A 203 -0.69 -23.20 11.43
C ILE A 203 0.16 -23.50 12.68
N PRO A 204 0.12 -24.70 13.28
CA PRO A 204 0.91 -24.96 14.49
C PRO A 204 2.41 -24.81 14.29
N HIS A 205 2.92 -25.23 13.12
CA HIS A 205 4.33 -25.05 12.77
C HIS A 205 4.66 -23.57 12.58
N LEU A 206 3.80 -22.85 11.85
CA LEU A 206 3.97 -21.41 11.63
C LEU A 206 4.09 -20.64 12.94
N CYS A 207 3.18 -20.85 13.91
CA CYS A 207 3.27 -20.10 15.16
C CYS A 207 4.49 -20.51 16.00
N THR A 208 4.89 -21.78 16.00
CA THR A 208 6.13 -22.21 16.67
C THR A 208 7.34 -21.46 16.10
N THR A 209 7.43 -21.36 14.78
CA THR A 209 8.51 -20.63 14.09
C THR A 209 8.45 -19.12 14.38
N LEU A 210 7.26 -18.52 14.50
CA LEU A 210 7.10 -17.12 14.90
C LEU A 210 7.59 -16.85 16.34
N GLU A 211 7.38 -17.80 17.24
CA GLU A 211 7.83 -17.75 18.65
C GLU A 211 9.36 -17.74 18.77
N GLU A 212 10.07 -18.32 17.80
CA GLU A 212 11.53 -18.34 17.77
C GLU A 212 12.15 -17.00 17.35
N ILE A 213 11.44 -16.19 16.56
CA ILE A 213 11.97 -14.91 16.03
C ILE A 213 11.57 -13.70 16.86
N VAL A 214 10.40 -13.77 17.49
CA VAL A 214 9.84 -12.66 18.28
C VAL A 214 9.23 -13.21 19.54
N THR A 215 9.51 -12.50 20.64
CA THR A 215 8.95 -12.76 21.96
C THR A 215 8.22 -11.52 22.46
N PRO A 216 7.40 -11.60 23.53
CA PRO A 216 6.80 -10.41 24.13
C PRO A 216 7.80 -9.33 24.56
N TYR A 217 9.07 -9.72 24.74
CA TYR A 217 10.14 -8.81 25.16
C TYR A 217 10.89 -8.19 23.97
N THR A 218 10.93 -8.86 22.82
CA THR A 218 11.68 -8.43 21.62
C THR A 218 10.79 -7.87 20.50
N THR A 219 9.46 -7.96 20.64
CA THR A 219 8.50 -7.52 19.61
C THR A 219 8.69 -6.07 19.18
N LYS A 220 8.96 -5.15 20.12
CA LYS A 220 9.18 -3.73 19.78
C LYS A 220 10.45 -3.54 18.96
N GLU A 221 11.54 -4.19 19.37
CA GLU A 221 12.84 -4.10 18.70
C GLU A 221 12.77 -4.69 17.29
N TYR A 222 12.10 -5.84 17.15
CA TYR A 222 11.83 -6.45 15.86
C TYR A 222 10.95 -5.55 14.98
N TYR A 223 9.88 -4.97 15.54
CA TYR A 223 9.03 -4.01 14.84
C TYR A 223 9.86 -2.86 14.28
N GLU A 224 10.64 -2.14 15.10
CA GLU A 224 11.44 -1.01 14.61
C GLU A 224 12.51 -1.42 13.60
N ALA A 225 13.07 -2.65 13.71
CA ALA A 225 14.09 -3.14 12.80
C ALA A 225 13.57 -3.59 11.43
N THR A 226 12.27 -3.84 11.30
CA THR A 226 11.67 -4.47 10.10
C THR A 226 10.63 -3.61 9.40
N ILE A 227 9.98 -2.72 10.14
CA ILE A 227 8.96 -1.85 9.59
C ILE A 227 9.59 -0.80 8.65
N TYR A 228 9.00 -0.61 7.48
CA TYR A 228 9.48 0.39 6.53
C TYR A 228 9.18 1.82 7.01
N THR A 229 10.07 2.74 6.66
CA THR A 229 9.75 4.16 6.68
C THR A 229 8.63 4.40 5.68
N SER A 230 7.53 5.04 6.06
CA SER A 230 6.40 5.24 5.16
C SER A 230 5.60 6.48 5.52
N LEU A 231 4.77 6.94 4.60
CA LEU A 231 3.82 8.02 4.89
C LEU A 231 2.83 7.63 5.99
N THR A 232 2.47 6.34 6.07
CA THR A 232 1.65 5.84 7.20
C THR A 232 2.37 6.01 8.54
N ARG A 233 3.70 5.81 8.61
CA ARG A 233 4.51 6.11 9.82
C ARG A 233 4.48 7.61 10.14
N PHE A 234 4.60 8.46 9.12
CA PHE A 234 4.49 9.92 9.28
C PHE A 234 3.17 10.33 9.96
N TYR A 235 2.04 9.79 9.49
CA TYR A 235 0.74 10.14 10.07
C TYR A 235 0.55 9.55 11.47
N SER A 236 1.00 8.34 11.69
CA SER A 236 0.80 7.65 12.97
C SER A 236 1.70 8.15 14.11
N ARG A 237 2.81 8.85 13.82
CA ARG A 237 3.82 9.29 14.81
C ARG A 237 3.77 10.78 15.15
N GLY A 238 2.59 11.38 15.26
CA GLY A 238 2.47 12.74 15.81
C GLY A 238 1.21 13.45 15.39
N SER A 239 0.63 14.20 16.33
CA SER A 239 -0.55 15.02 16.06
C SER A 239 -0.23 16.40 15.48
N ASN A 240 1.04 16.83 15.50
CA ASN A 240 1.45 18.16 15.04
C ASN A 240 2.19 18.04 13.71
N ILE A 241 1.63 18.64 12.66
CA ILE A 241 2.17 18.63 11.30
C ILE A 241 2.54 20.06 10.88
N LEU A 242 3.73 20.24 10.34
CA LEU A 242 4.19 21.49 9.75
C LEU A 242 4.36 21.33 8.23
N ILE A 243 3.58 22.04 7.44
CA ILE A 243 3.73 22.07 5.98
C ILE A 243 4.60 23.27 5.63
N ILE A 244 5.68 23.02 4.90
CA ILE A 244 6.72 24.00 4.58
C ILE A 244 6.75 24.19 3.07
N TYR A 245 6.37 25.39 2.61
CA TYR A 245 6.43 25.73 1.18
C TYR A 245 7.65 26.59 0.85
N GLY A 246 8.15 26.38 -0.37
CA GLY A 246 9.33 27.07 -0.88
C GLY A 246 9.08 28.53 -1.25
N THR A 247 10.06 29.40 -0.95
CA THR A 247 10.02 30.82 -1.34
C THR A 247 11.17 31.25 -2.23
N GLN A 248 12.07 30.32 -2.59
CA GLN A 248 13.24 30.58 -3.42
C GLN A 248 12.98 30.44 -4.93
N ASN A 249 11.72 30.23 -5.32
CA ASN A 249 11.33 30.08 -6.72
C ASN A 249 11.86 31.26 -7.58
N PRO A 250 12.63 30.99 -8.65
CA PRO A 250 13.09 32.03 -9.58
C PRO A 250 11.94 32.77 -10.27
N ASP A 251 10.80 32.10 -10.40
CA ASP A 251 9.53 32.66 -10.88
C ASP A 251 8.63 33.02 -9.68
N PRO A 252 8.29 34.31 -9.48
CA PRO A 252 7.43 34.74 -8.37
C PRO A 252 6.05 34.07 -8.33
N THR A 253 5.52 33.59 -9.46
CA THR A 253 4.25 32.83 -9.47
C THR A 253 4.41 31.43 -8.88
N GLY A 254 5.64 30.90 -8.82
CA GLY A 254 5.95 29.62 -8.20
C GLY A 254 5.78 29.63 -6.68
N THR A 255 6.14 30.74 -6.01
CA THR A 255 5.94 30.85 -4.56
C THR A 255 4.46 30.86 -4.18
N GLU A 256 3.61 31.55 -4.95
CA GLU A 256 2.16 31.50 -4.67
C GLU A 256 1.59 30.12 -4.97
N HIS A 257 2.02 29.48 -6.05
CA HIS A 257 1.61 28.10 -6.37
C HIS A 257 1.99 27.10 -5.27
N ASP A 258 3.22 27.13 -4.77
CA ASP A 258 3.67 26.21 -3.72
C ASP A 258 2.92 26.46 -2.40
N LYS A 259 2.55 27.72 -2.13
CA LYS A 259 1.70 28.09 -0.99
C LYS A 259 0.26 27.58 -1.17
N GLU A 260 -0.37 27.81 -2.32
CA GLU A 260 -1.71 27.30 -2.63
C GLU A 260 -1.73 25.77 -2.54
N PHE A 261 -0.69 25.11 -3.03
CA PHE A 261 -0.55 23.66 -2.93
C PHE A 261 -0.40 23.20 -1.48
N ALA A 262 0.40 23.89 -0.66
CA ALA A 262 0.48 23.62 0.77
C ALA A 262 -0.87 23.79 1.49
N GLU A 263 -1.68 24.77 1.10
CA GLU A 263 -3.05 24.98 1.61
C GLU A 263 -4.00 23.84 1.18
N VAL A 264 -3.90 23.37 -0.08
CA VAL A 264 -4.61 22.17 -0.55
C VAL A 264 -4.21 20.96 0.30
N ILE A 265 -2.92 20.77 0.59
CA ILE A 265 -2.46 19.66 1.43
C ILE A 265 -2.99 19.77 2.84
N ALA A 266 -2.95 20.98 3.42
CA ALA A 266 -3.53 21.23 4.73
C ALA A 266 -5.02 20.89 4.78
N SER A 267 -5.76 21.11 3.68
CA SER A 267 -7.21 20.84 3.62
C SER A 267 -7.55 19.35 3.79
N TYR A 268 -6.65 18.44 3.40
CA TYR A 268 -6.84 17.00 3.65
C TYR A 268 -6.84 16.64 5.14
N PHE A 269 -6.33 17.52 6.00
CA PHE A 269 -6.34 17.33 7.46
C PHE A 269 -7.50 18.05 8.15
N PHE A 270 -8.36 18.75 7.41
CA PHE A 270 -9.47 19.48 8.02
C PHE A 270 -10.46 18.52 8.71
N GLY A 271 -10.78 18.79 9.98
CA GLY A 271 -11.66 17.93 10.78
C GLY A 271 -11.00 16.66 11.33
N SER A 272 -9.68 16.49 11.13
CA SER A 272 -8.89 15.42 11.74
C SER A 272 -8.41 15.79 13.16
N LEU A 273 -7.73 14.86 13.83
CA LEU A 273 -7.07 15.11 15.12
C LEU A 273 -5.71 15.81 14.98
N TYR A 274 -5.27 16.13 13.75
CA TYR A 274 -3.98 16.77 13.51
C TYR A 274 -4.07 18.29 13.64
N ASN A 275 -3.09 18.86 14.34
CA ASN A 275 -2.83 20.29 14.38
C ASN A 275 -1.84 20.64 13.27
N VAL A 276 -2.34 21.30 12.23
CA VAL A 276 -1.56 21.62 11.03
C VAL A 276 -1.18 23.10 11.02
N ALA A 277 0.11 23.38 10.87
CA ALA A 277 0.63 24.71 10.61
C ALA A 277 1.24 24.77 9.21
N ILE A 278 1.16 25.94 8.56
CA ILE A 278 1.80 26.19 7.27
C ILE A 278 2.83 27.32 7.48
N LYS A 279 4.07 27.11 7.05
CA LYS A 279 5.14 28.12 7.11
C LYS A 279 5.93 28.20 5.81
N LYS A 280 6.54 29.35 5.57
CA LYS A 280 7.58 29.53 4.57
C LYS A 280 8.85 28.83 5.02
N ASP A 281 9.57 28.23 4.09
CA ASP A 281 10.91 27.67 4.31
C ASP A 281 11.86 28.63 5.05
N THR A 282 11.84 29.94 4.74
CA THR A 282 12.69 30.95 5.38
C THR A 282 12.30 31.30 6.82
N ASP A 283 11.06 30.99 7.22
CA ASP A 283 10.52 31.29 8.55
C ASP A 283 10.61 30.07 9.49
N VAL A 284 11.08 28.93 8.99
CA VAL A 284 11.22 27.69 9.75
C VAL A 284 12.54 27.69 10.53
N THR A 285 12.45 27.27 11.78
CA THR A 285 13.61 27.11 12.68
C THR A 285 13.94 25.63 12.92
N GLU A 286 15.14 25.32 13.41
CA GLU A 286 15.47 23.95 13.85
C GLU A 286 14.53 23.46 14.96
N ASP A 287 14.07 24.35 15.84
CA ASP A 287 13.09 23.99 16.89
C ASP A 287 11.77 23.53 16.26
N ASP A 288 11.29 24.24 15.23
CA ASP A 288 10.13 23.81 14.44
C ASP A 288 10.36 22.42 13.82
N LEU A 289 11.52 22.21 13.19
CA LEU A 289 11.85 20.94 12.55
C LEU A 289 11.97 19.80 13.56
N SER A 290 12.41 20.06 14.80
CA SER A 290 12.55 19.02 15.83
C SER A 290 11.23 18.63 16.52
N GLN A 291 10.26 19.55 16.59
CA GLN A 291 9.00 19.36 17.32
C GLN A 291 7.88 18.77 16.46
N TYR A 292 7.92 19.02 15.15
CA TYR A 292 6.86 18.64 14.21
C TYR A 292 7.25 17.43 13.35
N ASN A 293 6.24 16.67 12.94
CA ASN A 293 6.35 15.96 11.67
C ASN A 293 6.17 17.01 10.57
N PHE A 294 6.98 17.00 9.52
CA PHE A 294 6.90 18.06 8.50
C PHE A 294 6.76 17.56 7.07
N ILE A 295 6.09 18.35 6.24
CA ILE A 295 5.95 18.11 4.80
C ILE A 295 6.69 19.23 4.07
N LEU A 296 7.66 18.87 3.24
CA LEU A 296 8.37 19.78 2.35
C LEU A 296 7.66 19.81 1.00
N ILE A 297 7.23 21.00 0.58
CA ILE A 297 6.70 21.24 -0.75
C ILE A 297 7.78 21.93 -1.59
N GLY A 298 8.16 21.26 -2.69
CA GLY A 298 9.10 21.78 -3.67
C GLY A 298 10.53 21.21 -3.53
N GLY A 299 11.22 21.15 -4.67
CA GLY A 299 12.60 20.67 -4.79
C GLY A 299 13.63 21.69 -4.26
N PRO A 300 14.94 21.37 -4.33
CA PRO A 300 16.00 22.20 -3.74
C PRO A 300 16.16 23.58 -4.39
N VAL A 301 15.54 23.83 -5.55
CA VAL A 301 15.53 25.16 -6.18
C VAL A 301 14.49 26.08 -5.54
N SER A 302 13.37 25.53 -5.09
CA SER A 302 12.24 26.31 -4.60
C SER A 302 12.19 26.39 -3.08
N ASN A 303 12.67 25.35 -2.38
CA ASN A 303 12.56 25.20 -0.94
C ASN A 303 13.93 25.05 -0.27
N LYS A 304 14.28 26.02 0.59
CA LYS A 304 15.55 26.08 1.32
C LYS A 304 15.81 24.82 2.16
N ILE A 305 14.78 24.27 2.81
CA ILE A 305 14.95 23.10 3.67
C ILE A 305 15.17 21.86 2.81
N THR A 306 14.49 21.74 1.65
CA THR A 306 14.79 20.68 0.69
C THR A 306 16.22 20.78 0.17
N GLU A 307 16.72 21.99 -0.13
CA GLU A 307 18.11 22.24 -0.52
C GLU A 307 19.10 21.73 0.53
N GLU A 308 18.87 22.08 1.81
CA GLU A 308 19.73 21.68 2.93
C GLU A 308 19.76 20.16 3.15
N LEU A 309 18.65 19.46 2.91
CA LEU A 309 18.53 18.03 3.12
C LEU A 309 18.90 17.17 1.90
N ASN A 310 18.93 17.76 0.69
CA ASN A 310 18.99 17.03 -0.59
C ASN A 310 20.06 15.94 -0.67
N GLU A 311 21.28 16.20 -0.19
CA GLU A 311 22.37 15.21 -0.26
C GLU A 311 22.17 13.98 0.65
N ASN A 312 21.29 14.09 1.65
CA ASN A 312 20.99 13.01 2.60
C ASN A 312 19.63 12.37 2.35
N LEU A 313 18.83 12.88 1.41
CA LEU A 313 17.56 12.26 1.04
C LEU A 313 17.83 10.96 0.25
N PRO A 314 17.07 9.88 0.51
CA PRO A 314 17.16 8.66 -0.28
C PRO A 314 16.81 8.87 -1.75
N ILE A 315 15.88 9.78 -2.05
CA ILE A 315 15.63 10.29 -3.39
C ILE A 315 16.03 11.76 -3.45
N LYS A 316 17.05 12.08 -4.26
CA LYS A 316 17.61 13.43 -4.35
C LYS A 316 17.47 14.02 -5.75
N PHE A 317 17.70 15.31 -5.83
CA PHE A 317 17.69 16.06 -7.08
C PHE A 317 19.11 16.48 -7.43
N GLU A 318 19.53 16.19 -8.66
CA GLU A 318 20.83 16.59 -9.18
C GLU A 318 20.66 17.39 -10.46
N LYS A 319 21.56 18.35 -10.69
CA LYS A 319 21.58 19.15 -11.91
C LYS A 319 22.71 18.70 -12.83
N GLU A 320 22.36 18.15 -13.98
CA GLU A 320 23.29 17.76 -15.04
C GLU A 320 22.91 18.47 -16.34
N ASN A 321 23.89 19.04 -17.05
CA ASN A 321 23.66 19.73 -18.34
C ASN A 321 22.50 20.74 -18.29
N GLU A 322 22.45 21.54 -17.22
CA GLU A 322 21.41 22.53 -16.93
C GLU A 322 20.01 21.97 -16.64
N LYS A 323 19.82 20.65 -16.60
CA LYS A 323 18.56 19.99 -16.29
C LYS A 323 18.58 19.34 -14.91
N TRP A 324 17.50 19.57 -14.16
CA TRP A 324 17.26 18.83 -12.94
C TRP A 324 16.75 17.43 -13.25
N GLY A 325 17.15 16.48 -12.41
CA GLY A 325 16.68 15.11 -12.48
C GLY A 325 16.65 14.48 -11.10
N ILE A 326 15.65 13.64 -10.88
CA ILE A 326 15.50 12.80 -9.71
C ILE A 326 16.44 11.60 -9.87
N VAL A 327 17.25 11.34 -8.83
CA VAL A 327 18.21 10.23 -8.76
C VAL A 327 18.16 9.53 -7.40
N HIS A 328 18.66 8.31 -7.37
CA HIS A 328 18.67 7.46 -6.19
C HIS A 328 19.93 7.67 -5.33
N ASN A 329 19.72 7.78 -4.02
CA ASN A 329 20.73 7.78 -2.95
C ASN A 329 20.29 6.80 -1.85
N LEU A 330 19.85 5.62 -2.28
CA LEU A 330 19.11 4.69 -1.45
C LEU A 330 20.02 3.95 -0.46
N PRO A 331 19.53 3.65 0.76
CA PRO A 331 20.16 2.69 1.66
C PRO A 331 20.38 1.33 0.98
N GLN A 332 21.42 0.60 1.42
CA GLN A 332 21.82 -0.68 0.82
C GLN A 332 20.69 -1.74 0.84
N ASP A 333 19.88 -1.76 1.89
CA ASP A 333 18.82 -2.76 2.10
C ASP A 333 17.45 -2.31 1.50
N THR A 334 17.46 -1.33 0.59
CA THR A 334 16.22 -0.84 -0.04
C THR A 334 15.67 -1.85 -1.03
N LEU A 335 14.37 -2.16 -0.91
CA LEU A 335 13.61 -2.88 -1.93
C LEU A 335 13.03 -1.87 -2.90
N VAL A 336 13.27 -2.08 -4.20
CA VAL A 336 12.78 -1.21 -5.26
C VAL A 336 11.97 -2.04 -6.25
N PHE A 337 10.81 -1.51 -6.64
CA PHE A 337 9.91 -2.09 -7.62
C PHE A 337 9.63 -1.06 -8.72
N SER A 338 9.92 -1.42 -9.98
CA SER A 338 9.75 -0.54 -11.14
C SER A 338 8.95 -1.27 -12.24
N GLY A 339 8.44 -0.52 -13.23
CA GLY A 339 7.79 -1.11 -14.41
C GLY A 339 6.28 -1.39 -14.27
N PHE A 340 5.54 -0.57 -13.52
CA PHE A 340 4.10 -0.76 -13.30
C PHE A 340 3.26 -0.87 -14.61
N TYR A 341 2.07 -1.48 -14.48
CA TYR A 341 1.05 -1.73 -15.52
C TYR A 341 1.38 -2.80 -16.56
N TYR A 342 2.60 -2.83 -17.09
CA TYR A 342 2.96 -3.79 -18.14
C TYR A 342 3.97 -4.85 -17.69
N LYS A 343 4.88 -4.53 -16.76
CA LYS A 343 5.90 -5.49 -16.28
C LYS A 343 6.60 -5.03 -15.00
N LEU A 344 6.18 -5.55 -13.87
CA LEU A 344 6.86 -5.29 -12.60
C LEU A 344 8.23 -5.98 -12.54
N VAL A 345 9.26 -5.26 -12.10
CA VAL A 345 10.58 -5.81 -11.78
C VAL A 345 11.05 -5.32 -10.40
N LYS A 346 11.85 -6.14 -9.72
CA LYS A 346 12.42 -5.82 -8.41
C LYS A 346 13.83 -5.24 -8.53
N SER A 347 13.93 -4.07 -9.16
CA SER A 347 15.18 -3.33 -9.35
C SER A 347 14.88 -1.94 -9.90
N ILE A 348 15.81 -0.99 -9.69
CA ILE A 348 15.79 0.29 -10.40
C ILE A 348 15.90 0.04 -11.90
N GLU A 349 14.90 0.46 -12.68
CA GLU A 349 14.94 0.39 -14.15
C GLU A 349 15.56 1.64 -14.79
N LYS A 350 15.53 2.77 -14.08
CA LYS A 350 15.97 4.06 -14.61
C LYS A 350 16.74 4.84 -13.55
N GLU A 351 18.04 5.01 -13.79
CA GLU A 351 18.96 5.73 -12.88
C GLU A 351 18.62 7.21 -12.66
N ARG A 352 17.89 7.83 -13.61
CA ARG A 352 17.61 9.27 -13.59
C ARG A 352 16.30 9.63 -14.28
N TYR A 353 15.43 10.40 -13.63
CA TYR A 353 14.19 10.93 -14.22
C TYR A 353 14.32 12.43 -14.45
N GLU A 354 14.29 12.87 -15.71
CA GLU A 354 14.46 14.30 -16.09
C GLU A 354 13.18 14.96 -16.63
N ASP A 355 12.09 14.20 -16.79
CA ASP A 355 10.85 14.75 -17.33
C ASP A 355 10.26 15.77 -16.33
N PRO A 356 9.92 16.99 -16.76
CA PRO A 356 9.36 18.02 -15.88
C PRO A 356 8.04 17.63 -15.20
N ASN A 357 7.28 16.71 -15.80
CA ASN A 357 6.00 16.23 -15.26
C ASN A 357 6.15 15.12 -14.22
N ILE A 358 7.37 14.60 -14.02
CA ILE A 358 7.65 13.56 -13.04
C ILE A 358 7.97 14.20 -11.69
N GLY A 359 7.34 13.66 -10.66
CA GLY A 359 7.57 13.98 -9.27
C GLY A 359 7.84 12.76 -8.41
N VAL A 360 8.25 13.04 -7.19
CA VAL A 360 8.47 12.09 -6.11
C VAL A 360 7.67 12.52 -4.89
N MET A 361 7.07 11.51 -4.24
CA MET A 361 6.59 11.61 -2.87
C MET A 361 7.43 10.64 -2.03
N GLU A 362 8.08 11.13 -0.98
CA GLU A 362 9.02 10.35 -0.17
C GLU A 362 8.80 10.61 1.32
N ALA A 363 8.73 9.56 2.14
CA ALA A 363 8.82 9.65 3.59
C ALA A 363 10.23 9.31 4.08
N PHE A 364 10.75 10.08 5.02
CA PHE A 364 12.08 9.88 5.58
C PHE A 364 12.11 10.17 7.09
N HIS A 365 13.10 9.62 7.80
CA HIS A 365 13.32 9.94 9.20
C HIS A 365 13.77 11.38 9.35
N ASN A 366 13.18 12.09 10.31
CA ASN A 366 13.53 13.48 10.53
C ASN A 366 14.95 13.59 11.12
N PRO A 367 15.90 14.26 10.43
CA PRO A 367 17.28 14.36 10.89
C PRO A 367 17.44 15.26 12.13
N TYR A 368 16.42 16.06 12.46
CA TYR A 368 16.38 16.92 13.64
C TYR A 368 15.79 16.21 14.87
N ASN A 369 15.09 15.07 14.68
CA ASN A 369 14.52 14.25 15.75
C ASN A 369 14.14 12.86 15.23
N GLU A 370 14.83 11.81 15.70
CA GLU A 370 14.65 10.43 15.23
C GLU A 370 13.24 9.84 15.44
N GLU A 371 12.47 10.39 16.38
CA GLU A 371 11.08 9.98 16.65
C GLU A 371 10.06 10.66 15.73
N LYS A 372 10.51 11.56 14.86
CA LYS A 372 9.70 12.34 13.92
C LYS A 372 9.99 11.94 12.48
N TYR A 373 9.08 12.33 11.59
CA TYR A 373 9.18 12.01 10.18
C TYR A 373 9.03 13.26 9.32
N GLY A 374 9.76 13.25 8.20
CA GLY A 374 9.58 14.17 7.09
C GLY A 374 8.85 13.49 5.94
N VAL A 375 8.10 14.27 5.17
CA VAL A 375 7.61 13.89 3.83
C VAL A 375 8.06 14.94 2.84
N LEU A 376 8.67 14.52 1.73
CA LEU A 376 8.99 15.36 0.59
C LEU A 376 7.94 15.17 -0.50
N ILE A 377 7.45 16.27 -1.05
CA ILE A 377 6.60 16.31 -2.24
C ILE A 377 7.25 17.30 -3.21
N ALA A 378 7.89 16.79 -4.25
CA ALA A 378 8.65 17.60 -5.19
C ALA A 378 8.78 16.92 -6.55
N GLY A 379 8.89 17.71 -7.62
CA GLY A 379 9.22 17.21 -8.95
C GLY A 379 10.32 17.99 -9.64
N ASN A 380 10.68 17.51 -10.84
CA ASN A 380 11.67 18.17 -11.68
C ASN A 380 11.25 19.59 -12.10
N ALA A 381 9.93 19.82 -12.16
CA ALA A 381 9.30 21.11 -12.31
C ALA A 381 8.03 21.19 -11.43
N ARG A 382 7.35 22.34 -11.52
CA ARG A 382 6.13 22.63 -10.76
C ARG A 382 5.02 21.61 -11.05
N GLU A 383 4.87 21.23 -12.31
CA GLU A 383 3.92 20.23 -12.78
C GLU A 383 4.20 18.87 -12.13
N GLY A 384 5.47 18.44 -12.10
CA GLY A 384 5.88 17.23 -11.40
C GLY A 384 5.56 17.23 -9.91
N THR A 385 5.78 18.36 -9.21
CA THR A 385 5.41 18.51 -7.80
C THR A 385 3.90 18.28 -7.60
N ALA A 386 3.05 18.87 -8.44
CA ALA A 386 1.60 18.68 -8.34
C ALA A 386 1.17 17.23 -8.66
N ASN A 387 1.79 16.64 -9.69
CA ASN A 387 1.47 15.30 -10.18
C ASN A 387 1.80 14.19 -9.19
N SER A 388 2.84 14.37 -8.37
CA SER A 388 3.28 13.39 -7.37
C SER A 388 2.17 12.93 -6.42
N ILE A 389 1.16 13.77 -6.19
CA ILE A 389 0.02 13.48 -5.32
C ILE A 389 -1.11 12.75 -6.04
N SER A 390 -1.41 13.15 -7.28
CA SER A 390 -2.53 12.60 -8.06
C SER A 390 -2.45 11.07 -8.18
N VAL A 391 -1.25 10.53 -8.36
CA VAL A 391 -1.02 9.08 -8.47
C VAL A 391 -0.93 8.38 -7.10
N SER A 392 -0.52 9.09 -6.04
CA SER A 392 -0.45 8.54 -4.67
C SER A 392 -1.83 8.27 -4.03
N LEU A 393 -2.89 8.92 -4.52
CA LEU A 393 -4.26 8.67 -4.06
C LEU A 393 -4.85 7.37 -4.63
N ILE A 394 -4.29 6.85 -5.73
CA ILE A 394 -4.72 5.61 -6.39
C ILE A 394 -4.13 4.38 -5.69
N PHE A 395 -2.90 4.49 -5.18
CA PHE A 395 -2.21 3.45 -4.40
C PHE A 395 -1.96 3.97 -2.99
N ARG A 396 -2.82 3.57 -2.04
CA ARG A 396 -2.76 3.89 -0.60
C ARG A 396 -1.31 4.09 -0.14
N PHE A 397 -1.00 5.24 0.48
CA PHE A 397 0.28 5.77 1.00
C PHE A 397 1.18 4.80 1.83
N LEU A 398 1.45 3.62 1.29
CA LEU A 398 2.07 2.46 1.91
C LEU A 398 3.39 2.16 1.19
N PHE A 399 4.23 3.17 1.04
CA PHE A 399 5.55 3.09 0.43
C PHE A 399 6.50 4.05 1.15
N SER A 400 7.81 3.84 1.01
CA SER A 400 8.81 4.79 1.47
C SER A 400 8.94 5.93 0.48
N TYR A 401 8.97 5.62 -0.82
CA TYR A 401 8.87 6.61 -1.88
C TYR A 401 8.10 6.08 -3.09
N GLN A 402 7.59 7.01 -3.89
CA GLN A 402 6.97 6.74 -5.18
C GLN A 402 7.41 7.81 -6.19
N ILE A 403 7.85 7.38 -7.37
CA ILE A 403 8.14 8.25 -8.52
C ILE A 403 7.04 8.04 -9.57
N GLY A 404 6.41 9.12 -10.00
CA GLY A 404 5.23 9.11 -10.86
C GLY A 404 5.00 10.43 -11.59
N ASP A 405 4.14 10.40 -12.59
CA ASP A 405 3.51 11.61 -13.15
C ASP A 405 2.02 11.63 -12.79
N ASN A 406 1.15 12.31 -13.54
CA ASN A 406 -0.30 12.34 -13.29
C ASN A 406 -1.03 11.12 -13.84
N GLU A 407 -0.38 10.29 -14.66
CA GLU A 407 -0.99 9.17 -15.38
C GLU A 407 -0.58 7.83 -14.76
N ARG A 408 0.65 7.71 -14.25
CA ARG A 408 1.19 6.43 -13.79
C ARG A 408 2.28 6.54 -12.74
N VAL A 409 2.38 5.46 -11.96
CA VAL A 409 3.56 5.12 -11.15
C VAL A 409 4.64 4.56 -12.07
N TYR A 410 5.88 5.02 -11.92
CA TYR A 410 7.04 4.41 -12.56
C TYR A 410 7.78 3.47 -11.61
N GLU A 411 7.86 3.86 -10.35
CA GLU A 411 8.64 3.17 -9.34
C GLU A 411 8.07 3.41 -7.94
N GLN A 412 8.15 2.37 -7.11
CA GLN A 412 7.91 2.43 -5.67
C GLN A 412 9.07 1.74 -4.96
N GLY A 413 9.50 2.28 -3.83
CA GLY A 413 10.49 1.63 -3.01
C GLY A 413 10.18 1.66 -1.52
N PHE A 414 10.86 0.75 -0.83
CA PHE A 414 10.68 0.42 0.58
C PHE A 414 12.04 0.31 1.23
N TYR A 415 12.28 1.10 2.27
CA TYR A 415 13.51 1.02 3.03
C TYR A 415 13.21 1.09 4.53
N VAL A 416 14.12 0.46 5.28
CA VAL A 416 14.29 0.72 6.71
C VAL A 416 15.50 1.64 6.81
N ILE A 417 15.28 2.91 7.20
CA ILE A 417 16.42 3.76 7.57
C ILE A 417 16.75 3.41 9.02
N ARG A 418 17.94 2.85 9.22
CA ARG A 418 18.48 2.49 10.54
C ARG A 418 19.25 3.65 11.15
#